data_AF-A0A937PIS1-F1
#
_entry.id   AF-A0A937PIS1-F1
#
_cell.length_a   1.000
_cell.length_b   1.000
_cell.length_c   1.000
_cell.angle_alpha   90.00
_cell.angle_beta   90.00
_cell.angle_gamma   90.00
#
_symmetry.space_group_name_H-M   'P 1'
#
loop_
_entity.id
_entity.type
_entity.pdbx_description
1 polymer ?
#
loop_
_entity_poly.entity_id
_entity_poly.type
_entity_poly.pdbx_seq_one_letter_code
_entity_poly.pdbx_strand_id
1 'polypeptide(L)'
;MPNIVERKAIDMVMEFERQEGRNPKEIKLGGYDIKSGNRCIEVKGSSDNNIPSFIWINRTILKKLGKDVINYYIYIVYDIKRKPKLLILPSDLIFSNLEIDPFLLLYPNRIKKSNTELKIIDI
;
A
#
# COMPACT_ATOMS: atom_id res chain seq x y z
N MET A 1 -1.15 -14.44 2.53
CA MET A 1 -2.62 -14.30 2.49
C MET A 1 -2.94 -12.92 3.06
N PRO A 2 -3.85 -12.15 2.44
CA PRO A 2 -4.27 -10.86 3.00
C PRO A 2 -4.81 -11.08 4.41
N ASN A 3 -4.55 -10.16 5.31
CA ASN A 3 -5.21 -10.21 6.61
C ASN A 3 -6.74 -10.00 6.40
N ILE A 4 -7.58 -10.44 7.34
CA ILE A 4 -9.06 -10.36 7.21
C ILE A 4 -9.55 -8.92 6.94
N VAL A 5 -8.88 -7.91 7.52
CA VAL A 5 -9.16 -6.48 7.32
C VAL A 5 -8.85 -6.06 5.88
N GLU A 6 -7.70 -6.47 5.33
CA GLU A 6 -7.32 -6.17 3.94
C GLU A 6 -8.31 -6.78 2.94
N ARG A 7 -8.69 -8.05 3.14
CA ARG A 7 -9.70 -8.68 2.28
C ARG A 7 -11.03 -7.93 2.32
N LYS A 8 -11.49 -7.58 3.53
CA LYS A 8 -12.74 -6.84 3.71
C LYS A 8 -12.67 -5.44 3.08
N ALA A 9 -11.53 -4.77 3.15
CA ALA A 9 -11.31 -3.49 2.48
C ALA A 9 -11.39 -3.62 0.95
N ILE A 10 -10.75 -4.63 0.37
CA ILE A 10 -10.82 -4.93 -1.08
C ILE A 10 -12.27 -5.16 -1.50
N ASP A 11 -13.00 -6.00 -0.78
CA ASP A 11 -14.40 -6.29 -1.11
C ASP A 11 -15.30 -5.03 -1.03
N MET A 12 -15.08 -4.15 -0.05
CA MET A 12 -15.76 -2.85 0.05
C MET A 12 -15.43 -1.92 -1.12
N VAL A 13 -14.17 -1.84 -1.54
CA VAL A 13 -13.75 -0.99 -2.66
C VAL A 13 -14.30 -1.52 -3.98
N MET A 14 -14.29 -2.83 -4.18
CA MET A 14 -14.91 -3.47 -5.34
C MET A 14 -16.41 -3.14 -5.40
N GLU A 15 -17.10 -3.20 -4.27
CA GLU A 15 -18.53 -2.87 -4.23
C GLU A 15 -18.80 -1.39 -4.50
N PHE A 16 -18.02 -0.50 -3.90
CA PHE A 16 -18.10 0.94 -4.17
C PHE A 16 -17.91 1.24 -5.67
N GLU A 17 -16.88 0.68 -6.30
CA GLU A 17 -16.63 0.92 -7.74
C GLU A 17 -17.78 0.37 -8.61
N ARG A 18 -18.45 -0.74 -8.22
CA ARG A 18 -19.65 -1.23 -8.92
C ARG A 18 -20.84 -0.28 -8.75
N GLN A 19 -21.06 0.24 -7.54
CA GLN A 19 -22.12 1.21 -7.26
C GLN A 19 -21.94 2.51 -8.04
N GLU A 20 -20.69 2.88 -8.30
CA GLU A 20 -20.30 3.98 -9.17
C GLU A 20 -20.41 3.65 -10.67
N GLY A 21 -21.03 2.54 -11.04
CA GLY A 21 -21.28 2.14 -12.43
C GLY A 21 -20.06 1.59 -13.17
N ARG A 22 -19.02 1.15 -12.45
CA ARG A 22 -17.76 0.64 -13.03
C ARG A 22 -17.72 -0.89 -12.92
N ASN A 23 -16.71 -1.49 -13.56
CA ASN A 23 -16.52 -2.94 -13.58
C ASN A 23 -15.15 -3.34 -12.98
N PRO A 24 -15.01 -3.29 -11.65
CA PRO A 24 -13.74 -3.54 -10.98
C PRO A 24 -13.39 -5.03 -11.00
N LYS A 25 -12.10 -5.33 -11.14
CA LYS A 25 -11.53 -6.68 -11.15
C LYS A 25 -10.34 -6.75 -10.19
N GLU A 26 -10.34 -7.75 -9.31
CA GLU A 26 -9.21 -8.01 -8.43
C GLU A 26 -8.00 -8.53 -9.24
N ILE A 27 -6.82 -7.98 -8.98
CA ILE A 27 -5.58 -8.29 -9.68
C ILE A 27 -4.64 -9.02 -8.73
N LYS A 28 -4.32 -10.28 -9.07
CA LYS A 28 -3.41 -11.10 -8.25
C LYS A 28 -1.93 -10.77 -8.48
N LEU A 29 -1.60 -10.18 -9.61
CA LEU A 29 -0.23 -9.88 -10.06
C LEU A 29 -0.25 -8.56 -10.84
N GLY A 30 0.18 -7.46 -10.21
CA GLY A 30 0.13 -6.15 -10.89
C GLY A 30 0.73 -4.98 -10.11
N GLY A 31 0.99 -5.14 -8.82
CA GLY A 31 1.42 -4.02 -7.96
C GLY A 31 0.27 -3.11 -7.54
N TYR A 32 -0.96 -3.55 -7.71
CA TYR A 32 -2.17 -2.91 -7.18
C TYR A 32 -3.23 -4.01 -7.05
N ASP A 33 -4.25 -3.78 -6.22
CA ASP A 33 -5.22 -4.81 -5.86
C ASP A 33 -6.39 -4.88 -6.83
N ILE A 34 -6.80 -3.76 -7.43
CA ILE A 34 -8.03 -3.68 -8.24
C ILE A 34 -7.78 -2.87 -9.53
N LYS A 35 -8.19 -3.42 -10.68
CA LYS A 35 -8.32 -2.68 -11.95
C LYS A 35 -9.79 -2.28 -12.14
N SER A 36 -10.06 -1.00 -12.29
CA SER A 36 -11.42 -0.47 -12.56
C SER A 36 -11.37 0.52 -13.71
N GLY A 37 -11.70 0.05 -14.92
CA GLY A 37 -11.42 0.79 -16.15
C GLY A 37 -9.92 1.10 -16.27
N ASN A 38 -9.57 2.38 -16.41
CA ASN A 38 -8.17 2.80 -16.44
C ASN A 38 -7.51 2.80 -15.05
N ARG A 39 -8.28 2.87 -13.95
CA ARG A 39 -7.79 3.05 -12.58
C ARG A 39 -7.04 1.80 -12.09
N CYS A 40 -5.78 1.98 -11.71
CA CYS A 40 -4.97 1.00 -10.98
C CYS A 40 -5.07 1.32 -9.49
N ILE A 41 -5.87 0.56 -8.73
CA ILE A 41 -6.23 0.88 -7.35
C ILE A 41 -5.48 -0.03 -6.38
N GLU A 42 -4.66 0.54 -5.52
CA GLU A 42 -4.11 -0.08 -4.32
C GLU A 42 -5.07 0.16 -3.14
N VAL A 43 -5.35 -0.87 -2.35
CA VAL A 43 -6.26 -0.81 -1.22
C VAL A 43 -5.48 -0.91 0.08
N LYS A 44 -5.69 0.06 0.98
CA LYS A 44 -5.16 0.02 2.36
C LYS A 44 -6.33 -0.07 3.34
N GLY A 45 -6.38 -1.16 4.10
CA GLY A 45 -7.40 -1.36 5.13
C GLY A 45 -6.87 -1.05 6.52
N SER A 46 -7.63 -0.30 7.33
CA SER A 46 -7.37 -0.10 8.76
C SER A 46 -8.62 -0.40 9.60
N SER A 47 -8.40 -1.02 10.76
CA SER A 47 -9.45 -1.17 11.78
C SER A 47 -9.62 0.10 12.62
N ASP A 48 -8.65 1.02 12.58
CA ASP A 48 -8.68 2.24 13.37
C ASP A 48 -9.68 3.23 12.81
N ASN A 49 -10.26 4.06 13.69
CA ASN A 49 -11.25 5.06 13.33
C ASN A 49 -10.67 6.32 12.67
N ASN A 50 -9.34 6.43 12.64
CA ASN A 50 -8.59 7.55 12.08
C ASN A 50 -7.94 7.15 10.75
N ILE A 51 -7.71 8.15 9.90
CA ILE A 51 -6.88 7.98 8.70
C ILE A 51 -5.44 7.67 9.16
N PRO A 52 -4.76 6.67 8.57
CA PRO A 52 -3.37 6.39 8.88
C PRO A 52 -2.50 7.64 8.70
N SER A 53 -1.58 7.89 9.64
CA SER A 53 -0.67 9.05 9.58
C SER A 53 0.34 8.95 8.43
N PHE A 54 0.67 7.73 8.01
CA PHE A 54 1.50 7.46 6.83
C PHE A 54 1.09 6.14 6.18
N ILE A 55 1.45 5.99 4.91
CA ILE A 55 1.30 4.75 4.16
C ILE A 55 2.59 4.44 3.41
N TRP A 56 3.00 3.17 3.43
CA TRP A 56 4.16 2.73 2.66
C TRP A 56 3.76 2.41 1.22
N ILE A 57 4.44 3.04 0.27
CA ILE A 57 4.32 2.73 -1.16
C ILE A 57 5.59 2.01 -1.60
N ASN A 58 5.44 0.79 -2.10
CA ASN A 58 6.58 0.02 -2.57
C ASN A 58 7.10 0.60 -3.90
N ARG A 59 8.37 1.02 -3.94
CA ARG A 59 9.00 1.55 -5.17
C ARG A 59 8.90 0.60 -6.38
N THR A 60 8.87 -0.70 -6.14
CA THR A 60 8.74 -1.72 -7.19
C THR A 60 7.39 -1.64 -7.89
N ILE A 61 6.32 -1.31 -7.15
CA ILE A 61 4.98 -1.08 -7.69
C ILE A 61 5.02 0.09 -8.67
N LEU A 62 5.56 1.23 -8.22
CA LEU A 62 5.67 2.43 -9.06
C LEU A 62 6.46 2.17 -10.34
N LYS A 63 7.57 1.41 -10.24
CA LYS A 63 8.35 1.00 -11.42
C LYS A 63 7.55 0.13 -12.40
N LYS A 64 6.72 -0.79 -11.90
CA LYS A 64 5.89 -1.67 -12.75
C LYS A 64 4.76 -0.92 -13.45
N LEU A 65 4.22 0.12 -12.81
CA LEU A 65 3.14 0.93 -13.39
C LEU A 65 3.61 1.74 -14.61
N GLY A 66 4.87 2.20 -14.64
CA GLY A 66 5.41 2.93 -15.78
C GLY A 66 4.53 4.12 -16.18
N LYS A 67 4.01 4.11 -17.41
CA LYS A 67 3.11 5.18 -17.91
C LYS A 67 1.73 5.17 -17.24
N ASP A 68 1.28 4.03 -16.71
CA ASP A 68 -0.01 3.90 -16.02
C ASP A 68 0.00 4.51 -14.62
N VAL A 69 1.14 5.05 -14.17
CA VAL A 69 1.27 5.71 -12.88
C VAL A 69 0.30 6.90 -12.72
N ILE A 70 -0.06 7.57 -13.82
CA ILE A 70 -1.07 8.64 -13.83
C ILE A 70 -2.46 8.13 -13.45
N ASN A 71 -2.73 6.84 -13.68
CA ASN A 71 -3.98 6.17 -13.35
C ASN A 71 -3.90 5.43 -12.01
N TYR A 72 -2.84 5.66 -11.22
CA TYR A 72 -2.68 5.04 -9.91
C TYR A 72 -3.52 5.73 -8.85
N TYR A 73 -4.23 4.95 -8.06
CA TYR A 73 -5.04 5.42 -6.95
C TYR A 73 -4.72 4.60 -5.70
N ILE A 74 -4.82 5.25 -4.55
CA ILE A 74 -4.82 4.57 -3.26
C ILE A 74 -6.17 4.80 -2.61
N TYR A 75 -6.87 3.70 -2.31
CA TYR A 75 -8.14 3.72 -1.61
C TYR A 75 -7.87 3.27 -0.17
N ILE A 76 -8.09 4.17 0.78
CA ILE A 76 -7.93 3.89 2.20
C ILE A 76 -9.30 3.64 2.81
N VAL A 77 -9.54 2.40 3.22
CA VAL A 77 -10.75 2.03 3.97
C VAL A 77 -10.38 1.97 5.45
N TYR A 78 -11.02 2.81 6.26
CA TYR A 78 -10.76 2.90 7.69
C TYR A 78 -12.07 2.77 8.49
N ASP A 79 -11.96 2.59 9.81
CA ASP A 79 -13.08 2.32 10.71
C ASP A 79 -13.88 1.06 10.30
N ILE A 80 -13.18 0.06 9.73
CA ILE A 80 -13.76 -1.12 9.05
C ILE A 80 -14.65 -1.97 9.97
N LYS A 81 -14.40 -1.94 11.28
CA LYS A 81 -15.13 -2.75 12.27
C LYS A 81 -16.42 -2.08 12.78
N ARG A 82 -16.57 -0.76 12.63
CA ARG A 82 -17.73 -0.02 13.17
C ARG A 82 -18.51 0.68 12.07
N LYS A 83 -17.97 1.75 11.51
CA LYS A 83 -18.61 2.55 10.45
C LYS A 83 -17.58 2.81 9.35
N PRO A 84 -17.43 1.87 8.40
CA PRO A 84 -16.41 1.97 7.36
C PRO A 84 -16.50 3.30 6.61
N LYS A 85 -15.34 3.90 6.36
CA LYS A 85 -15.18 5.13 5.60
C LYS A 85 -14.13 4.90 4.52
N LEU A 86 -14.33 5.54 3.37
CA LEU A 86 -13.45 5.45 2.23
C LEU A 86 -12.84 6.81 1.93
N LEU A 87 -11.51 6.86 1.90
CA LEU A 87 -10.74 7.99 1.38
C LEU A 87 -10.08 7.56 0.06
N ILE A 88 -10.24 8.38 -0.98
CA ILE A 88 -9.70 8.12 -2.32
C ILE A 88 -8.60 9.12 -2.60
N LEU A 89 -7.39 8.61 -2.85
CA LEU A 89 -6.23 9.42 -3.21
C LEU A 89 -5.92 9.22 -4.70
N PRO A 90 -6.13 10.23 -5.57
CA PRO A 90 -5.65 10.23 -6.94
C PRO A 90 -4.14 10.40 -7.04
N SER A 91 -3.58 10.08 -8.21
CA SER A 91 -2.15 10.06 -8.47
C SER A 91 -1.46 11.39 -8.17
N ASP A 92 -2.03 12.52 -8.59
CA ASP A 92 -1.51 13.86 -8.33
C ASP A 92 -1.37 14.16 -6.84
N LEU A 93 -2.37 13.82 -6.03
CA LEU A 93 -2.30 13.98 -4.58
C LEU A 93 -1.29 13.02 -3.93
N ILE A 94 -1.16 11.79 -4.43
CA ILE A 94 -0.16 10.84 -3.94
C ILE A 94 1.26 11.35 -4.20
N PHE A 95 1.56 11.76 -5.45
CA PHE A 95 2.91 12.12 -5.85
C PHE A 95 3.34 13.50 -5.36
N SER A 96 2.40 14.42 -5.10
CA SER A 96 2.70 15.72 -4.48
C SER A 96 2.96 15.65 -2.97
N ASN A 97 2.62 14.54 -2.30
CA ASN A 97 2.79 14.34 -0.85
C ASN A 97 3.72 13.16 -0.53
N LEU A 98 4.58 12.77 -1.47
CA LEU A 98 5.48 11.64 -1.33
C LEU A 98 6.78 12.09 -0.65
N GLU A 99 7.02 11.58 0.56
CA GLU A 99 8.25 11.81 1.30
C GLU A 99 9.19 10.59 1.20
N ILE A 100 10.50 10.86 1.07
CA ILE A 100 11.52 9.81 1.09
C ILE A 100 11.94 9.61 2.54
N ASP A 101 11.73 8.41 3.06
CA ASP A 101 12.26 8.03 4.37
C ASP A 101 13.81 7.92 4.31
N PRO A 102 14.57 8.73 5.09
CA PRO A 102 16.02 8.72 5.08
C PRO A 102 16.66 7.62 5.95
N PHE A 103 15.89 6.77 6.63
CA PHE A 103 16.46 5.74 7.50
C PHE A 103 17.20 4.66 6.70
N LEU A 104 18.45 4.41 7.10
CA LEU A 104 19.25 3.31 6.58
C LEU A 104 19.15 2.10 7.52
N LEU A 105 18.74 0.96 6.98
CA LEU A 105 18.68 -0.31 7.71
C LEU A 105 20.06 -0.98 7.69
N LEU A 106 20.71 -1.02 8.85
CA LEU A 106 21.90 -1.84 9.08
C LEU A 106 21.47 -3.20 9.67
N TYR A 107 22.00 -4.30 9.13
CA TYR A 107 21.78 -5.65 9.68
C TYR A 107 23.09 -6.22 10.25
N PRO A 108 23.42 -5.96 11.53
CA PRO A 108 24.69 -6.42 12.13
C PRO A 108 24.95 -7.91 11.98
N ASN A 109 23.90 -8.75 12.04
CA ASN A 109 24.02 -10.20 11.84
C ASN A 109 24.47 -10.60 10.43
N ARG A 110 24.27 -9.74 9.41
CA ARG A 110 24.79 -9.97 8.05
C ARG A 110 26.27 -9.59 7.94
N ILE A 111 26.73 -8.64 8.75
CA ILE A 111 28.14 -8.22 8.82
C ILE A 111 29.01 -9.32 9.44
N LYS A 112 28.45 -10.11 10.38
CA LYS A 112 29.13 -11.30 10.95
C LYS A 112 29.55 -12.34 9.90
N LYS A 113 28.83 -12.44 8.78
CA LYS A 113 29.14 -13.41 7.71
C LYS A 113 30.19 -12.92 6.72
N SER A 114 30.49 -11.63 6.70
CA SER A 114 31.45 -11.02 5.78
C SER A 114 32.82 -10.84 6.45
N ASN A 115 33.51 -11.95 6.80
CA ASN A 115 34.95 -12.05 7.13
C ASN A 115 35.64 -10.84 7.80
N THR A 116 34.97 -10.12 8.68
CA THR A 116 35.54 -8.98 9.41
C THR A 116 35.63 -9.39 10.87
N GLU A 117 36.79 -9.20 11.49
CA GLU A 117 36.98 -9.43 12.93
C GLU A 117 36.06 -8.49 13.72
N LEU A 118 34.89 -8.97 14.11
CA LEU A 118 33.95 -8.23 14.92
C LEU A 118 34.33 -8.38 16.39
N LYS A 119 34.64 -7.27 17.04
CA LYS A 119 34.85 -7.23 18.48
C LYS A 119 33.49 -7.29 19.18
N ILE A 120 33.18 -8.44 19.77
CA ILE A 120 32.01 -8.66 20.64
C ILE A 120 32.51 -8.60 22.09
N ILE A 121 31.85 -7.82 22.94
CA ILE A 121 32.22 -7.64 24.35
C ILE A 121 30.99 -8.00 25.19
N ASP A 122 31.16 -8.87 26.18
CA ASP A 122 30.13 -9.19 27.17
C ASP A 122 30.06 -8.07 28.22
N ILE A 123 28.84 -7.69 28.64
CA ILE A 123 28.56 -6.64 29.64
C ILE A 123 27.96 -7.27 30.89
#